data_AF-A0A1G5AYP6-F1
#
_entry.id   AF-A0A1G5AYP6-F1
#
_cell.length_a   1.000
_cell.length_b   1.000
_cell.length_c   1.000
_cell.angle_alpha   90.00
_cell.angle_beta   90.00
_cell.angle_gamma   90.00
#
_symmetry.space_group_name_H-M   'P 1'
#
loop_
_entity.id
_entity.type
_entity.pdbx_description
1 polymer ?
#
loop_
_entity_poly.entity_id
_entity_poly.type
_entity_poly.pdbx_seq_one_letter_code
_entity_poly.pdbx_strand_id
1 'polypeptide(L)' 'MSTSGSSPGARRYWCRKCGKEVVLENDEDILPVCPACGHTEYLP' A
#
# COMPACT_ATOMS: atom_id res chain seq x y z
N MET A 1 20.08 -17.68 17.11
CA MET A 1 18.71 -17.61 16.55
C MET A 1 18.52 -16.21 16.00
N SER A 2 18.62 -16.05 14.69
CA SER A 2 18.60 -14.75 14.02
C SER A 2 17.49 -14.73 12.97
N THR A 3 16.24 -14.85 13.40
CA THR A 3 15.10 -14.52 12.56
C THR A 3 14.59 -13.17 13.01
N SER A 4 15.40 -12.13 12.78
CA SER A 4 14.86 -10.79 12.55
C SER A 4 14.10 -10.83 11.22
N GLY A 5 12.94 -11.50 11.22
CA GLY A 5 11.90 -11.33 10.21
C GLY A 5 11.16 -10.02 10.48
N SER A 6 11.91 -8.95 10.72
CA SER A 6 11.35 -7.61 10.64
C SER A 6 11.16 -7.40 9.14
N SER A 7 9.93 -7.54 8.68
CA SER A 7 9.52 -7.04 7.37
C SER A 7 9.14 -5.57 7.56
N PRO A 8 10.05 -4.58 7.45
CA PRO A 8 9.66 -3.17 7.40
C PRO A 8 9.04 -2.81 6.03
N GLY A 9 8.32 -3.75 5.42
CA GLY A 9 7.88 -3.69 4.02
C GLY A 9 6.46 -3.19 3.83
N ALA A 10 5.70 -2.95 4.91
CA ALA A 10 4.36 -2.40 4.81
C ALA A 10 4.44 -0.88 4.60
N ARG A 11 4.26 -0.44 3.35
CA ARG A 11 4.07 0.97 3.03
C ARG A 11 2.58 1.28 3.01
N ARG A 12 2.22 2.37 3.68
CA ARG A 12 0.85 2.87 3.68
C ARG A 12 0.72 3.85 2.54
N TYR A 13 -0.37 3.74 1.82
CA TYR A 13 -0.67 4.54 0.66
C TYR A 13 -2.05 5.14 0.81
N TRP A 14 -2.19 6.45 0.65
CA TRP A 14 -3.49 7.12 0.73
C TRP A 14 -3.98 7.51 -0.66
N CYS A 15 -5.18 7.06 -1.03
CA CYS A 15 -5.76 7.41 -2.31
C CYS A 15 -5.97 8.93 -2.42
N ARG A 16 -5.43 9.56 -3.46
CA ARG A 16 -5.55 11.02 -3.67
C ARG A 16 -6.97 11.52 -3.87
N LYS A 17 -7.87 10.65 -4.35
CA LYS A 17 -9.25 11.03 -4.72
C LYS A 17 -10.23 10.91 -3.57
N CYS A 18 -10.16 9.83 -2.80
CA CYS A 18 -11.11 9.59 -1.71
C CYS A 18 -10.46 9.53 -0.31
N GLY A 19 -9.14 9.62 -0.20
CA GLY A 19 -8.42 9.56 1.09
C GLY A 19 -8.37 8.18 1.74
N LYS A 20 -8.70 7.11 0.99
CA LYS A 20 -8.69 5.74 1.50
C LYS A 20 -7.25 5.29 1.79
N GLU A 21 -6.99 4.83 3.01
CA GLU A 21 -5.74 4.16 3.38
C GLU A 21 -5.69 2.75 2.79
N VAL A 22 -4.58 2.43 2.14
CA VAL A 22 -4.23 1.12 1.58
C VAL A 22 -2.88 0.73 2.13
N VAL A 23 -2.81 -0.39 2.83
CA VAL A 23 -1.56 -0.93 3.33
C VAL A 23 -1.05 -1.94 2.31
N LEU A 24 0.10 -1.66 1.72
CA LEU A 24 0.78 -2.54 0.77
C LEU A 24 1.97 -3.17 1.48
N GLU A 25 1.80 -4.45 1.84
CA GLU A 25 2.81 -5.26 2.53
C GLU A 25 3.88 -5.82 1.58
N ASN A 26 3.57 -5.87 0.29
CA ASN A 26 4.49 -6.27 -0.76
C ASN A 26 4.64 -5.14 -1.78
N ASP A 27 5.87 -4.97 -2.26
CA ASP A 27 6.27 -4.23 -3.46
C ASP A 27 5.82 -4.98 -4.72
N GLU A 28 4.60 -5.52 -4.73
CA GLU A 28 4.07 -6.03 -5.98
C GLU A 28 3.88 -4.83 -6.90
N ASP A 29 4.64 -4.78 -8.00
CA ASP A 29 4.63 -3.72 -9.02
C ASP A 29 3.22 -3.38 -9.57
N ILE A 30 2.23 -4.22 -9.24
CA ILE A 30 0.84 -4.11 -9.65
C ILE A 30 0.02 -3.49 -8.50
N LEU A 31 0.04 -2.15 -8.39
CA LEU A 31 -0.85 -1.44 -7.48
C LEU A 31 -2.31 -1.60 -7.94
N PRO A 32 -3.21 -2.19 -7.12
CA PRO A 32 -4.61 -2.29 -7.48
C PRO A 32 -5.28 -0.92 -7.54
N VAL A 33 -6.35 -0.80 -8.32
CA VAL A 33 -7.24 0.38 -8.28
C VAL A 33 -7.87 0.51 -6.90
N CYS A 34 -8.12 1.74 -6.47
CA CYS A 34 -8.67 1.99 -5.14
C CYS A 34 -10.06 1.36 -5.03
N PRO A 35 -10.31 0.47 -4.06
CA PRO A 35 -11.60 -0.25 -3.94
C PRO A 35 -12.77 0.68 -3.58
N ALA A 36 -12.49 1.89 -3.10
CA ALA A 36 -13.52 2.86 -2.75
C ALA A 36 -13.97 3.73 -3.92
N CYS A 37 -13.09 4.01 -4.89
CA CYS A 37 -13.38 5.00 -5.95
C CYS A 37 -12.84 4.66 -7.34
N GLY A 38 -12.14 3.53 -7.49
CA GLY A 38 -11.55 3.06 -8.74
C GLY A 38 -10.31 3.84 -9.21
N HIS A 39 -9.67 4.62 -8.35
CA HIS A 39 -8.53 5.48 -8.73
C HIS A 39 -7.17 4.79 -8.51
N THR A 40 -6.20 5.08 -9.37
CA THR A 40 -4.85 4.46 -9.36
C THR A 40 -3.76 5.36 -8.81
N GLU A 41 -4.08 6.58 -8.36
CA GLU A 41 -3.10 7.48 -7.73
C GLU A 41 -3.16 7.43 -6.21
N TYR A 42 -1.99 7.24 -5.61
CA TYR A 42 -1.79 7.14 -4.17
C TYR A 42 -0.66 8.07 -3.69
N LEU A 43 -0.76 8.51 -2.44
CA LEU A 43 0.27 9.25 -1.71
C LEU A 43 1.02 8.30 -0.78
N PRO A 44 2.35 8.44 -0.65
CA PRO A 44 3.15 7.72 0.34
C PRO A 44 2.91 8.23 1.78
#